data_AF-A0A7S0BR68-F1
#
_entry.id   AF-A0A7S0BR68-F1
#
_cell.length_a   1.000
_cell.length_b   1.000
_cell.length_c   1.000
_cell.angle_alpha   90.00
_cell.angle_beta   90.00
_cell.angle_gamma   90.00
#
_symmetry.space_group_name_H-M   'P 1'
#
loop_
_entity.id
_entity.type
_entity.pdbx_description
1 polymer ?
#
loop_
_entity_poly.entity_id
_entity_poly.type
_entity_poly.pdbx_seq_one_letter_code
_entity_poly.pdbx_strand_id
1 'polypeptide(L)'
;ARITDVTLALLSYISSSGLLEHERTRACCDELSKFFSPLYADVALRSRLMLAEFLRPQLKEKWDIAIAVLEEVLAADSVAARQLAIAKYEDTPELELLACFLLPAPGNLLKAAERERRILKARPGALLIAAEVYISRAYRAYEIDNLLVERDEAKGFLRAQWMFQFMRHRAYFQQSPLEVVLGAIRPGGISSYDSADDLEKLEEKVGVQYAEKDGMGLGEGPLRFGMLAAFSSVESMSEGIDRLLEVYE
;
A
#
# COMPACT_ATOMS: atom_id res chain seq x y z
N ALA A 1 30.27 3.32 26.04
CA ALA A 1 29.74 3.54 27.40
C ALA A 1 29.24 4.98 27.54
N ARG A 2 30.08 5.97 27.91
CA ARG A 2 29.60 7.35 28.20
C ARG A 2 28.71 8.02 27.14
N ILE A 3 29.02 7.88 25.85
CA ILE A 3 28.19 8.49 24.78
C ILE A 3 26.82 7.80 24.70
N THR A 4 26.80 6.46 24.71
CA THR A 4 25.58 5.64 24.69
C THR A 4 24.65 6.01 25.83
N ASP A 5 25.17 6.13 27.06
CA ASP A 5 24.38 6.42 28.26
C ASP A 5 23.76 7.81 28.19
N VAL A 6 24.53 8.81 27.74
CA VAL A 6 24.04 10.18 27.53
C VAL A 6 22.96 10.21 26.44
N THR A 7 23.16 9.50 25.33
CA THR A 7 22.16 9.44 24.26
C THR A 7 20.87 8.77 24.72
N LEU A 8 20.93 7.69 25.51
CA LEU A 8 19.75 7.03 26.07
C LEU A 8 18.99 7.93 27.05
N ALA A 9 19.70 8.70 27.88
CA ALA A 9 19.10 9.68 28.78
C ALA A 9 18.39 10.81 27.99
N LEU A 10 19.03 11.30 26.92
CA LEU A 10 18.43 12.29 26.03
C LEU A 10 17.18 11.77 25.32
N LEU A 11 17.19 10.53 24.81
CA LEU A 11 16.01 9.91 24.19
C LEU A 11 14.87 9.78 25.20
N SER A 12 15.18 9.44 26.46
CA SER A 12 14.18 9.34 27.52
C SER A 12 13.56 10.70 27.86
N TYR A 13 14.38 11.75 27.91
CA TYR A 13 13.90 13.13 28.06
C TYR A 13 12.98 13.53 26.89
N ILE A 14 13.45 13.36 25.64
CA ILE A 14 12.70 13.66 24.41
C ILE A 14 11.32 12.99 24.42
N SER A 15 11.26 11.70 24.79
CA SER A 15 10.02 10.94 24.87
C SER A 15 9.03 11.51 25.90
N SER A 16 9.53 12.02 27.03
CA SER A 16 8.68 12.54 28.13
C SER A 16 8.24 13.99 27.93
N SER A 17 8.98 14.76 27.11
CA SER A 17 8.79 16.20 26.95
C SER A 17 7.99 16.60 25.71
N GLY A 18 7.47 15.64 24.94
CA GLY A 18 6.72 15.92 23.70
C GLY A 18 7.59 16.44 22.54
N LEU A 19 8.92 16.44 22.68
CA LEU A 19 9.83 17.05 21.70
C LEU A 19 9.85 16.33 20.33
N LEU A 20 9.25 15.14 20.23
CA LEU A 20 9.09 14.38 18.98
C LEU A 20 8.11 15.04 18.00
N GLU A 21 7.26 15.94 18.47
CA GLU A 21 6.39 16.74 17.61
C GLU A 21 7.23 17.62 16.67
N HIS A 22 8.40 18.08 17.11
CA HIS A 22 9.33 18.82 16.26
C HIS A 22 9.98 17.94 15.19
N GLU A 23 9.80 18.34 13.94
CA GLU A 23 10.29 17.64 12.74
C GLU A 23 11.79 17.32 12.81
N ARG A 24 12.62 18.28 13.23
CA ARG A 24 14.08 18.07 13.35
C ARG A 24 14.45 17.01 14.38
N THR A 25 13.80 17.04 15.54
CA THR A 25 14.02 16.02 16.59
C THR A 25 13.63 14.65 16.09
N ARG A 26 12.50 14.57 15.39
CA ARG A 26 12.00 13.33 14.77
C ARG A 26 12.97 12.78 13.73
N ALA A 27 13.46 13.63 12.83
CA ALA A 27 14.46 13.26 11.82
C ALA A 27 15.75 12.73 12.46
N CYS A 28 16.26 13.38 13.52
CA CYS A 28 17.41 12.89 14.26
C CYS A 28 17.15 11.50 14.89
N CYS A 29 15.96 11.28 15.44
CA CYS A 29 15.59 9.98 16.00
C CYS A 29 15.47 8.92 14.90
N ASP A 30 14.93 9.28 13.74
CA ASP A 30 14.85 8.38 12.58
C ASP A 30 16.24 7.95 12.13
N GLU A 31 17.19 8.87 12.03
CA GLU A 31 18.59 8.56 11.75
C GLU A 31 19.22 7.65 12.80
N LEU A 32 19.01 7.93 14.10
CA LEU A 32 19.46 7.05 15.18
C LEU A 32 18.86 5.64 15.09
N SER A 33 17.62 5.53 14.60
CA SER A 33 16.91 4.26 14.43
C SER A 33 17.54 3.38 13.33
N LYS A 34 18.29 3.97 12.39
CA LYS A 34 18.94 3.26 11.28
C LYS A 34 20.32 2.70 11.63
N PHE A 35 20.83 2.92 12.85
CA PHE A 35 22.12 2.35 13.24
C PHE A 35 22.06 0.83 13.35
N PHE A 36 23.05 0.16 12.73
CA PHE A 36 23.20 -1.30 12.71
C PHE A 36 24.42 -1.80 13.50
N SER A 37 25.20 -0.91 14.11
CA SER A 37 26.36 -1.29 14.92
C SER A 37 25.93 -1.88 16.27
N PRO A 38 26.49 -3.03 16.70
CA PRO A 38 26.21 -3.62 18.02
C PRO A 38 26.47 -2.67 19.19
N LEU A 39 27.43 -1.75 19.05
CA LEU A 39 27.80 -0.78 20.09
C LEU A 39 26.70 0.26 20.38
N TYR A 40 25.77 0.44 19.45
CA TYR A 40 24.67 1.40 19.53
C TYR A 40 23.31 0.73 19.37
N ALA A 41 23.25 -0.60 19.46
CA ALA A 41 22.03 -1.37 19.26
C ALA A 41 20.88 -0.89 20.18
N ASP A 42 21.19 -0.59 21.45
CA ASP A 42 20.20 -0.11 22.42
C ASP A 42 19.67 1.29 22.07
N VAL A 43 20.54 2.18 21.58
CA VAL A 43 20.16 3.52 21.13
C VAL A 43 19.25 3.42 19.92
N ALA A 44 19.61 2.59 18.95
CA ALA A 44 18.81 2.36 17.75
C ALA A 44 17.44 1.75 18.10
N LEU A 45 17.43 0.71 18.95
CA LEU A 45 16.20 0.08 19.41
C LEU A 45 15.31 1.05 20.19
N ARG A 46 15.88 1.83 21.11
CA ARG A 46 15.12 2.81 21.90
C ARG A 46 14.52 3.89 21.00
N SER A 47 15.27 4.36 20.01
CA SER A 47 14.77 5.32 19.03
C SER A 47 13.61 4.75 18.20
N ARG A 48 13.73 3.50 17.71
CA ARG A 48 12.65 2.80 16.99
C ARG A 48 11.39 2.67 17.85
N LEU A 49 11.53 2.23 19.10
CA LEU A 49 10.38 2.07 20.01
C LEU A 49 9.69 3.40 20.27
N MET A 50 10.46 4.45 20.53
CA MET A 50 9.94 5.79 20.79
C MET A 50 9.21 6.38 19.57
N LEU A 51 9.79 6.25 18.37
CA LEU A 51 9.13 6.65 17.12
C LEU A 51 7.85 5.84 16.88
N ALA A 52 7.89 4.53 17.13
CA ALA A 52 6.72 3.67 16.98
C ALA A 52 5.59 4.04 17.96
N GLU A 53 5.92 4.39 19.20
CA GLU A 53 4.95 4.89 20.20
C GLU A 53 4.35 6.23 19.78
N PHE A 54 5.16 7.15 19.27
CA PHE A 54 4.71 8.44 18.77
C PHE A 54 3.79 8.33 17.55
N LEU A 55 4.10 7.42 16.62
CA LEU A 55 3.32 7.23 15.39
C LEU A 55 2.04 6.39 15.61
N ARG A 56 1.94 5.64 16.72
CA ARG A 56 0.82 4.73 16.98
C ARG A 56 -0.57 5.40 16.97
N PRO A 57 -0.78 6.59 17.59
CA PRO A 57 -2.08 7.27 17.54
C PRO A 57 -2.48 7.66 16.11
N GLN A 58 -1.51 8.17 15.32
CA GLN A 58 -1.74 8.53 13.93
C GLN A 58 -2.09 7.29 13.10
N LEU A 59 -1.38 6.18 13.31
CA LEU A 59 -1.70 4.92 12.62
C LEU A 59 -3.11 4.44 12.94
N LYS A 60 -3.56 4.60 14.19
CA LYS A 60 -4.94 4.27 14.58
C LYS A 60 -5.96 5.16 13.88
N GLU A 61 -5.76 6.47 13.85
CA GLU A 61 -6.65 7.40 13.15
C GLU A 61 -6.74 7.07 11.65
N LYS A 62 -5.59 6.81 11.01
CA LYS A 62 -5.53 6.37 9.61
C LYS A 62 -6.26 5.04 9.39
N TRP A 63 -6.15 4.12 10.34
CA TRP A 63 -6.86 2.84 10.31
C TRP A 63 -8.38 3.02 10.42
N ASP A 64 -8.83 3.88 11.33
CA ASP A 64 -10.24 4.20 11.52
C ASP A 64 -10.83 4.83 10.24
N ILE A 65 -10.07 5.71 9.56
CA ILE A 65 -10.43 6.26 8.24
C ILE A 65 -10.55 5.15 7.20
N ALA A 66 -9.57 4.24 7.10
CA ALA A 66 -9.60 3.15 6.14
C ALA A 66 -10.79 2.21 6.36
N ILE A 67 -11.17 1.95 7.62
CA ILE A 67 -12.40 1.22 7.97
C ILE A 67 -13.63 1.97 7.49
N ALA A 68 -13.75 3.25 7.82
CA ALA A 68 -14.92 4.05 7.47
C ALA A 68 -15.15 4.08 5.95
N VAL A 69 -14.06 4.22 5.17
CA VAL A 69 -14.12 4.12 3.71
C VAL A 69 -14.60 2.75 3.26
N LEU A 70 -14.04 1.68 3.81
CA LEU A 70 -14.45 0.31 3.45
C LEU A 70 -15.93 0.06 3.79
N GLU A 71 -16.43 0.59 4.91
CA GLU A 71 -17.84 0.50 5.28
C GLU A 71 -18.75 1.28 4.35
N GLU A 72 -18.35 2.48 3.91
CA GLU A 72 -19.08 3.27 2.91
C GLU A 72 -19.17 2.55 1.57
N VAL A 73 -18.06 1.96 1.10
CA VAL A 73 -18.02 1.19 -0.15
C VAL A 73 -18.85 -0.09 -0.01
N LEU A 74 -18.82 -0.76 1.15
CA LEU A 74 -19.63 -1.95 1.43
C LEU A 74 -21.13 -1.66 1.46
N ALA A 75 -21.51 -0.48 1.96
CA ALA A 75 -22.90 -0.03 2.02
C ALA A 75 -23.44 0.44 0.65
N ALA A 76 -22.60 0.52 -0.38
CA ALA A 76 -23.04 0.91 -1.71
C ALA A 76 -23.80 -0.22 -2.42
N ASP A 77 -25.06 0.07 -2.72
CA ASP A 77 -26.06 -0.89 -3.24
C ASP A 77 -25.84 -1.27 -4.72
N SER A 78 -24.96 -0.57 -5.44
CA SER A 78 -24.69 -0.83 -6.86
C SER A 78 -23.20 -0.77 -7.20
N VAL A 79 -22.80 -1.45 -8.28
CA VAL A 79 -21.42 -1.41 -8.80
C VAL A 79 -21.00 0.03 -9.12
N ALA A 80 -21.87 0.83 -9.74
CA ALA A 80 -21.59 2.23 -10.05
C ALA A 80 -21.37 3.08 -8.78
N ALA A 81 -22.17 2.86 -7.74
CA ALA A 81 -22.00 3.54 -6.45
C ALA A 81 -20.69 3.14 -5.76
N ARG A 82 -20.27 1.87 -5.88
CA ARG A 82 -18.96 1.40 -5.37
C ARG A 82 -17.80 2.05 -6.10
N GLN A 83 -17.84 2.08 -7.43
CA GLN A 83 -16.80 2.72 -8.23
C GLN A 83 -16.69 4.21 -7.91
N LEU A 84 -17.82 4.90 -7.73
CA LEU A 84 -17.83 6.30 -7.31
C LEU A 84 -17.22 6.48 -5.91
N ALA A 85 -17.56 5.60 -4.96
CA ALA A 85 -16.99 5.63 -3.63
C ALA A 85 -15.47 5.36 -3.65
N ILE A 86 -14.99 4.43 -4.50
CA ILE A 86 -13.55 4.18 -4.68
C ILE A 86 -12.85 5.41 -5.26
N ALA A 87 -13.42 6.01 -6.33
CA ALA A 87 -12.85 7.20 -6.97
C ALA A 87 -12.75 8.40 -6.02
N LYS A 88 -13.72 8.55 -5.10
CA LYS A 88 -13.71 9.60 -4.07
C LYS A 88 -12.47 9.53 -3.16
N TYR A 89 -11.91 8.35 -2.95
CA TYR A 89 -10.79 8.11 -2.04
C TYR A 89 -9.49 7.71 -2.75
N GLU A 90 -9.42 7.83 -4.08
CA GLU A 90 -8.29 7.42 -4.91
C GLU A 90 -6.96 8.06 -4.46
N ASP A 91 -7.00 9.26 -3.86
CA ASP A 91 -5.82 9.99 -3.40
C ASP A 91 -5.56 9.89 -1.88
N THR A 92 -6.42 9.22 -1.12
CA THR A 92 -6.33 9.14 0.36
C THR A 92 -5.20 8.19 0.83
N PRO A 93 -4.05 8.68 1.33
CA PRO A 93 -2.89 7.84 1.69
C PRO A 93 -3.20 6.76 2.74
N GLU A 94 -4.23 6.97 3.56
CA GLU A 94 -4.71 6.04 4.58
C GLU A 94 -5.16 4.69 3.99
N LEU A 95 -5.55 4.65 2.71
CA LEU A 95 -5.96 3.43 2.03
C LEU A 95 -4.82 2.44 1.79
N GLU A 96 -3.55 2.84 1.97
CA GLU A 96 -2.42 1.90 1.99
C GLU A 96 -2.59 0.83 3.09
N LEU A 97 -3.29 1.18 4.18
CA LEU A 97 -3.59 0.26 5.27
C LEU A 97 -4.61 -0.82 4.87
N LEU A 98 -5.30 -0.68 3.73
CA LEU A 98 -6.19 -1.73 3.22
C LEU A 98 -5.43 -3.02 2.89
N ALA A 99 -4.14 -2.94 2.54
CA ALA A 99 -3.29 -4.12 2.36
C ALA A 99 -3.23 -5.00 3.64
N CYS A 100 -3.32 -4.39 4.82
CA CYS A 100 -3.36 -5.11 6.09
C CYS A 100 -4.68 -5.86 6.32
N PHE A 101 -5.74 -5.58 5.56
CA PHE A 101 -6.93 -6.42 5.54
C PHE A 101 -6.66 -7.72 4.79
N LEU A 102 -5.97 -7.64 3.65
CA LEU A 102 -5.66 -8.78 2.79
C LEU A 102 -4.67 -9.75 3.45
N LEU A 103 -3.57 -9.23 4.00
CA LEU A 103 -2.49 -10.04 4.58
C LEU A 103 -2.67 -10.25 6.09
N PRO A 104 -2.35 -11.42 6.67
CA PRO A 104 -2.30 -11.58 8.12
C PRO A 104 -1.44 -10.47 8.75
N ALA A 105 -2.04 -9.65 9.62
CA ALA A 105 -1.34 -8.55 10.27
C ALA A 105 -0.17 -9.14 11.10
N PRO A 106 1.06 -8.58 10.96
CA PRO A 106 2.19 -9.03 11.75
C PRO A 106 1.98 -8.64 13.23
N GLY A 107 1.51 -9.59 14.03
CA GLY A 107 1.47 -9.52 15.49
C GLY A 107 0.52 -8.48 16.11
N ASN A 108 0.66 -8.35 17.43
CA ASN A 108 -0.20 -7.62 18.39
C ASN A 108 -0.39 -6.10 18.17
N LEU A 109 -0.04 -5.53 17.01
CA LEU A 109 0.19 -4.10 16.86
C LEU A 109 -1.03 -3.22 17.19
N LEU A 110 -2.24 -3.73 17.08
CA LEU A 110 -3.45 -3.08 17.62
C LEU A 110 -4.51 -4.17 17.88
N LYS A 111 -4.55 -4.78 19.07
CA LYS A 111 -5.59 -5.79 19.43
C LYS A 111 -7.02 -5.31 19.17
N ALA A 112 -7.26 -4.00 19.30
CA ALA A 112 -8.53 -3.37 18.95
C ALA A 112 -8.78 -3.38 17.43
N ALA A 113 -7.79 -2.96 16.62
CA ALA A 113 -7.86 -3.03 15.17
C ALA A 113 -7.96 -4.49 14.67
N GLU A 114 -7.32 -5.45 15.33
CA GLU A 114 -7.48 -6.88 15.02
C GLU A 114 -8.91 -7.37 15.28
N ARG A 115 -9.57 -6.87 16.33
CA ARG A 115 -10.96 -7.19 16.61
C ARG A 115 -11.88 -6.61 15.53
N GLU A 116 -11.72 -5.32 15.20
CA GLU A 116 -12.51 -4.66 14.15
C GLU A 116 -12.26 -5.30 12.78
N ARG A 117 -11.01 -5.62 12.47
CA ARG A 117 -10.63 -6.40 11.30
C ARG A 117 -11.34 -7.75 11.26
N ARG A 118 -11.42 -8.48 12.37
CA ARG A 118 -12.16 -9.75 12.44
C ARG A 118 -13.65 -9.56 12.19
N ILE A 119 -14.25 -8.51 12.75
CA ILE A 119 -15.66 -8.17 12.54
C ILE A 119 -15.91 -7.85 11.06
N LEU A 120 -15.06 -7.03 10.44
CA LEU A 120 -15.18 -6.67 9.04
C LEU A 120 -14.92 -7.85 8.11
N LYS A 121 -13.91 -8.69 8.41
CA LYS A 121 -13.66 -9.94 7.67
C LYS A 121 -14.81 -10.95 7.78
N ALA A 122 -15.62 -10.88 8.83
CA ALA A 122 -16.80 -11.70 8.97
C ALA A 122 -17.98 -11.20 8.10
N ARG A 123 -17.92 -9.96 7.58
CA ARG A 123 -18.94 -9.46 6.65
C ARG A 123 -18.74 -10.07 5.26
N PRO A 124 -19.82 -10.54 4.61
CA PRO A 124 -19.75 -11.03 3.23
C PRO A 124 -19.18 -9.94 2.29
N GLY A 125 -18.24 -10.32 1.42
CA GLY A 125 -17.69 -9.43 0.40
C GLY A 125 -16.65 -8.38 0.86
N ALA A 126 -16.48 -8.15 2.17
CA ALA A 126 -15.55 -7.14 2.69
C ALA A 126 -14.09 -7.36 2.23
N LEU A 127 -13.65 -8.61 2.19
CA LEU A 127 -12.32 -8.97 1.69
C LEU A 127 -12.16 -8.72 0.19
N LEU A 128 -13.22 -8.98 -0.60
CA LEU A 128 -13.20 -8.79 -2.04
C LEU A 128 -13.11 -7.30 -2.37
N ILE A 129 -13.98 -6.51 -1.74
CA ILE A 129 -14.02 -5.05 -1.91
C ILE A 129 -12.71 -4.40 -1.43
N ALA A 130 -12.14 -4.85 -0.31
CA ALA A 130 -10.85 -4.34 0.14
C ALA A 130 -9.73 -4.59 -0.89
N ALA A 131 -9.77 -5.74 -1.58
CA ALA A 131 -8.82 -6.03 -2.65
C ALA A 131 -9.08 -5.18 -3.90
N GLU A 132 -10.35 -4.98 -4.28
CA GLU A 132 -10.74 -4.09 -5.38
C GLU A 132 -10.22 -2.68 -5.16
N VAL A 133 -10.53 -2.09 -3.99
CA VAL A 133 -10.08 -0.73 -3.62
C VAL A 133 -8.56 -0.64 -3.64
N TYR A 134 -7.87 -1.65 -3.10
CA TYR A 134 -6.42 -1.69 -3.06
C TYR A 134 -5.80 -1.73 -4.47
N ILE A 135 -6.33 -2.56 -5.36
CA ILE A 135 -5.84 -2.70 -6.74
C ILE A 135 -6.13 -1.41 -7.53
N SER A 136 -7.35 -0.88 -7.47
CA SER A 136 -7.71 0.37 -8.13
C SER A 136 -6.81 1.53 -7.72
N ARG A 137 -6.46 1.62 -6.43
CA ARG A 137 -5.50 2.62 -5.93
C ARG A 137 -4.08 2.37 -6.45
N ALA A 138 -3.58 1.14 -6.33
CA ALA A 138 -2.22 0.80 -6.73
C ALA A 138 -1.97 1.04 -8.23
N TYR A 139 -3.02 0.90 -9.04
CA TYR A 139 -3.02 1.06 -10.49
C TYR A 139 -3.75 2.35 -10.95
N ARG A 140 -3.82 3.40 -10.12
CA ARG A 140 -4.48 4.68 -10.46
C ARG A 140 -3.97 5.40 -11.73
N ALA A 141 -2.74 5.09 -12.15
CA ALA A 141 -2.15 5.62 -13.39
C ALA A 141 -2.55 4.82 -14.64
N TYR A 142 -3.30 3.73 -14.46
CA TYR A 142 -3.66 2.77 -15.50
C TYR A 142 -5.17 2.71 -15.67
N GLU A 143 -5.59 2.30 -16.86
CA GLU A 143 -6.93 1.78 -17.07
C GLU A 143 -6.95 0.33 -16.61
N ILE A 144 -7.96 -0.05 -15.84
CA ILE A 144 -8.12 -1.41 -15.32
C ILE A 144 -9.38 -2.00 -15.92
N ASP A 145 -9.22 -3.13 -16.60
CA ASP A 145 -10.29 -3.90 -17.22
C ASP A 145 -10.42 -5.27 -16.57
N ASN A 146 -11.64 -5.83 -16.59
CA ASN A 146 -11.92 -7.21 -16.18
C ASN A 146 -11.38 -7.57 -14.78
N LEU A 147 -11.40 -6.62 -13.84
CA LEU A 147 -11.03 -6.90 -12.45
C LEU A 147 -12.00 -7.91 -11.85
N LEU A 148 -11.48 -9.11 -11.57
CA LEU A 148 -12.19 -10.19 -10.94
C LEU A 148 -11.49 -10.53 -9.63
N VAL A 149 -12.22 -10.42 -8.53
CA VAL A 149 -11.73 -10.80 -7.20
C VAL A 149 -12.56 -11.96 -6.68
N GLU A 150 -11.89 -13.05 -6.31
CA GLU A 150 -12.52 -14.29 -5.88
C GLU A 150 -11.84 -14.82 -4.62
N ARG A 151 -12.60 -15.59 -3.85
CA ARG A 151 -12.09 -16.33 -2.70
C ARG A 151 -12.19 -17.82 -2.99
N ASP A 152 -11.04 -18.50 -3.00
CA ASP A 152 -11.02 -19.96 -2.99
C ASP A 152 -11.28 -20.41 -1.55
N GLU A 153 -12.53 -20.81 -1.25
CA GLU A 153 -12.91 -21.28 0.08
C GLU A 153 -12.23 -22.61 0.44
N ALA A 154 -11.96 -23.46 -0.54
CA ALA A 154 -11.37 -24.79 -0.31
C ALA A 154 -9.91 -24.70 0.15
N LYS A 155 -9.18 -23.71 -0.35
CA LYS A 155 -7.75 -23.48 -0.02
C LYS A 155 -7.51 -22.26 0.87
N GLY A 156 -8.57 -21.49 1.17
CA GLY A 156 -8.53 -20.40 2.14
C GLY A 156 -7.70 -19.20 1.68
N PHE A 157 -7.61 -18.94 0.37
CA PHE A 157 -6.90 -17.79 -0.18
C PHE A 157 -7.81 -16.89 -1.02
N LEU A 158 -7.43 -15.63 -1.16
CA LEU A 158 -8.06 -14.67 -2.06
C LEU A 158 -7.18 -14.52 -3.30
N ARG A 159 -7.82 -14.50 -4.46
CA ARG A 159 -7.18 -14.17 -5.74
C ARG A 159 -7.87 -12.98 -6.38
N ALA A 160 -7.09 -12.15 -7.05
CA ALA A 160 -7.58 -11.13 -7.93
C ALA A 160 -6.80 -11.17 -9.24
N GLN A 161 -7.49 -10.96 -10.35
CA GLN A 161 -6.91 -10.87 -11.68
C GLN A 161 -7.55 -9.70 -12.43
N TRP A 162 -6.76 -9.00 -13.21
CA TRP A 162 -7.22 -7.87 -14.01
C TRP A 162 -6.34 -7.67 -15.24
N MET A 163 -6.88 -6.98 -16.23
CA MET A 163 -6.12 -6.43 -17.33
C MET A 163 -5.85 -4.96 -17.06
N PHE A 164 -4.72 -4.43 -17.51
CA PHE A 164 -4.44 -3.01 -17.39
C PHE A 164 -3.60 -2.47 -18.53
N GLN A 165 -3.78 -1.18 -18.83
CA GLN A 165 -2.97 -0.44 -19.80
C GLN A 165 -2.61 0.95 -19.27
N PHE A 166 -1.43 1.44 -19.64
CA PHE A 166 -0.96 2.75 -19.18
C PHE A 166 -1.73 3.86 -19.90
N MET A 167 -2.33 4.78 -19.13
CA MET A 167 -3.05 5.91 -19.70
C MET A 167 -2.08 7.06 -20.03
N ARG A 168 -1.61 7.15 -21.28
CA ARG A 168 -0.76 8.25 -21.75
C ARG A 168 -1.42 9.65 -21.68
N HIS A 169 -2.75 9.72 -21.58
CA HIS A 169 -3.52 10.95 -21.67
C HIS A 169 -4.46 11.24 -20.48
N ARG A 170 -4.09 10.85 -19.25
CA ARG A 170 -4.49 11.67 -18.09
C ARG A 170 -3.64 12.95 -18.08
N ALA A 171 -3.85 13.82 -19.06
CA ALA A 171 -3.60 15.24 -18.86
C ALA A 171 -4.35 15.63 -17.58
N TYR A 172 -3.69 16.31 -16.65
CA TYR A 172 -4.14 16.61 -15.27
C TYR A 172 -3.79 15.59 -14.18
N PHE A 173 -2.58 15.03 -14.16
CA PHE A 173 -1.88 15.05 -12.87
C PHE A 173 -1.53 16.53 -12.60
N GLN A 174 -2.44 17.25 -11.95
CA GLN A 174 -2.06 18.45 -11.21
C GLN A 174 -1.08 17.98 -10.14
N GLN A 175 0.21 17.95 -10.49
CA GLN A 175 1.27 17.91 -9.50
C GLN A 175 1.04 19.12 -8.61
N SER A 176 0.54 18.88 -7.40
CA SER A 176 0.59 19.89 -6.35
C SER A 176 2.05 20.31 -6.24
N PRO A 177 2.39 21.61 -6.28
CA PRO A 177 3.77 22.08 -6.16
C PRO A 177 4.49 21.59 -4.89
N LEU A 178 3.77 20.99 -3.94
CA LEU A 178 4.29 20.37 -2.72
C LEU A 178 4.92 18.97 -2.92
N GLU A 179 4.54 18.21 -3.95
CA GLU A 179 5.10 16.86 -4.17
C GLU A 179 6.55 16.89 -4.67
N VAL A 180 6.95 17.96 -5.37
CA VAL A 180 8.34 18.18 -5.81
C VAL A 180 9.28 18.47 -4.63
N VAL A 181 8.75 19.00 -3.52
CA VAL A 181 9.56 19.33 -2.32
C VAL A 181 9.69 18.14 -1.36
N LEU A 182 8.75 17.20 -1.38
CA LEU A 182 8.75 16.01 -0.50
C LEU A 182 9.32 14.73 -1.15
N GLY A 183 9.79 14.81 -2.39
CA GLY A 183 10.37 13.68 -3.15
C GLY A 183 11.59 12.98 -2.52
N ALA A 184 12.07 13.43 -1.35
CA ALA A 184 13.22 12.84 -0.65
C ALA A 184 12.85 11.86 0.48
N ILE A 185 11.57 11.70 0.84
CA ILE A 185 11.14 10.75 1.87
C ILE A 185 10.01 9.89 1.30
N ARG A 186 10.37 8.91 0.45
CA ARG A 186 9.43 7.87 0.03
C ARG A 186 9.36 6.81 1.15
N PRO A 187 8.23 6.64 1.86
CA PRO A 187 8.04 5.44 2.66
C PRO A 187 8.04 4.24 1.70
N GLY A 188 8.76 3.17 2.06
CA GLY A 188 8.97 1.96 1.26
C GLY A 188 7.72 1.10 1.07
N GLY A 189 6.60 1.70 0.66
CA GLY A 189 5.50 1.02 0.01
C GLY A 189 5.87 0.72 -1.43
N ILE A 190 5.47 -0.45 -1.92
CA ILE A 190 5.73 -0.98 -3.26
C ILE A 190 5.76 0.15 -4.32
N SER A 191 6.94 0.45 -4.88
CA SER A 191 7.11 1.47 -5.91
C SER A 191 6.56 0.98 -7.25
N SER A 192 5.23 0.93 -7.39
CA SER A 192 4.59 0.71 -8.69
C SER A 192 4.94 1.82 -9.71
N TYR A 193 5.43 2.97 -9.21
CA TYR A 193 5.98 4.07 -10.01
C TYR A 193 7.29 3.72 -10.73
N ASP A 194 8.15 2.83 -10.21
CA ASP A 194 9.33 2.38 -10.99
C ASP A 194 8.88 1.62 -12.24
N SER A 195 7.79 0.86 -12.15
CA SER A 195 7.25 0.18 -13.34
C SER A 195 6.65 1.16 -14.35
N ALA A 196 6.06 2.28 -13.91
CA ALA A 196 5.49 3.32 -14.78
C ALA A 196 6.59 4.11 -15.53
N ASP A 197 7.67 4.46 -14.85
CA ASP A 197 8.85 5.11 -15.46
C ASP A 197 9.61 4.13 -16.38
N ASP A 198 9.69 2.86 -16.01
CA ASP A 198 10.24 1.80 -16.88
C ASP A 198 9.30 1.46 -18.03
N LEU A 199 7.98 1.65 -17.87
CA LEU A 199 6.96 1.50 -18.89
C LEU A 199 7.05 2.58 -19.94
N GLU A 200 7.18 3.85 -19.54
CA GLU A 200 7.38 4.95 -20.47
C GLU A 200 8.66 4.74 -21.27
N LYS A 201 9.77 4.33 -20.61
CA LYS A 201 11.04 3.99 -21.27
C LYS A 201 10.96 2.72 -22.13
N LEU A 202 10.19 1.71 -21.72
CA LEU A 202 10.00 0.48 -22.49
C LEU A 202 9.15 0.76 -23.71
N GLU A 203 8.07 1.55 -23.57
CA GLU A 203 7.24 1.99 -24.68
C GLU A 203 7.97 2.97 -25.60
N GLU A 204 8.90 3.77 -25.11
CA GLU A 204 9.79 4.62 -25.91
C GLU A 204 10.82 3.75 -26.67
N LYS A 205 11.35 2.69 -26.04
CA LYS A 205 12.24 1.70 -26.69
C LYS A 205 11.51 0.77 -27.67
N VAL A 206 10.25 0.43 -27.39
CA VAL A 206 9.35 -0.37 -28.23
C VAL A 206 8.59 0.53 -29.22
N GLY A 207 8.80 1.85 -29.14
CA GLY A 207 8.01 2.93 -29.74
C GLY A 207 8.02 3.06 -31.26
N VAL A 208 8.25 1.98 -32.01
CA VAL A 208 8.37 2.05 -33.49
C VAL A 208 7.66 0.91 -34.24
N GLN A 209 7.11 -0.12 -33.59
CA GLN A 209 6.54 -1.26 -34.37
C GLN A 209 5.01 -1.37 -34.44
N TYR A 210 4.26 -0.71 -33.55
CA TYR A 210 2.78 -0.82 -33.56
C TYR A 210 2.07 0.44 -34.09
N ALA A 211 2.76 1.58 -34.20
CA ALA A 211 2.15 2.83 -34.63
C ALA A 211 1.98 2.96 -36.17
N GLU A 212 2.68 2.16 -36.98
CA GLU A 212 2.68 2.35 -38.45
C GLU A 212 1.80 1.37 -39.24
N LYS A 213 1.22 0.34 -38.62
CA LYS A 213 0.50 -0.67 -39.41
C LYS A 213 -0.94 -0.33 -39.78
N ASP A 214 -1.65 0.47 -38.99
CA ASP A 214 -3.11 0.62 -39.16
C ASP A 214 -3.65 2.06 -39.17
N GLY A 215 -2.81 3.09 -39.34
CA GLY A 215 -3.27 4.44 -39.71
C GLY A 215 -4.33 5.10 -38.80
N MET A 216 -4.51 4.59 -37.59
CA MET A 216 -5.48 5.04 -36.60
C MET A 216 -4.73 5.41 -35.32
N GLY A 217 -4.91 6.66 -34.91
CA GLY A 217 -4.56 7.33 -33.65
C GLY A 217 -3.66 6.66 -32.61
N LEU A 218 -2.67 7.43 -32.12
CA LEU A 218 -2.08 7.38 -30.77
C LEU A 218 -2.18 6.00 -30.08
N GLY A 219 -1.32 5.07 -30.50
CA GLY A 219 -1.39 3.66 -30.10
C GLY A 219 -1.49 3.46 -28.59
N GLU A 220 -2.60 2.86 -28.18
CA GLU A 220 -2.79 2.23 -26.88
C GLU A 220 -1.72 1.14 -26.73
N GLY A 221 -0.99 1.15 -25.60
CA GLY A 221 -0.01 0.09 -25.30
C GLY A 221 -0.71 -1.28 -25.18
N PRO A 222 0.01 -2.40 -25.30
CA PRO A 222 -0.61 -3.71 -25.17
C PRO A 222 -1.24 -3.88 -23.79
N LEU A 223 -2.48 -4.36 -23.74
CA LEU A 223 -3.16 -4.78 -22.50
C LEU A 223 -2.28 -5.81 -21.76
N ARG A 224 -2.05 -5.57 -20.47
CA ARG A 224 -1.22 -6.41 -19.61
C ARG A 224 -2.05 -7.11 -18.58
N PHE A 225 -1.60 -8.27 -18.14
CA PHE A 225 -2.26 -9.04 -17.08
C PHE A 225 -1.63 -8.72 -15.72
N GLY A 226 -2.48 -8.45 -14.73
CA GLY A 226 -2.14 -8.29 -13.33
C GLY A 226 -2.80 -9.37 -12.48
N MET A 227 -2.08 -9.83 -11.45
CA MET A 227 -2.58 -10.83 -10.52
C MET A 227 -2.14 -10.51 -9.09
N LEU A 228 -3.03 -10.75 -8.13
CA LEU A 228 -2.77 -10.66 -6.71
C LEU A 228 -3.29 -11.93 -6.03
N ALA A 229 -2.49 -12.48 -5.14
CA ALA A 229 -2.88 -13.59 -4.29
C ALA A 229 -2.60 -13.24 -2.82
N ALA A 230 -3.60 -13.42 -1.95
CA ALA A 230 -3.46 -13.20 -0.52
C ALA A 230 -3.72 -14.51 0.23
N PHE A 231 -2.65 -15.01 0.86
CA PHE A 231 -2.64 -16.24 1.65
C PHE A 231 -2.70 -15.92 3.14
N SER A 232 -3.34 -16.78 3.91
CA SER A 232 -3.45 -16.62 5.37
C SER A 232 -2.21 -17.10 6.13
N SER A 233 -1.40 -17.94 5.49
CA SER A 233 -0.18 -18.52 6.02
C SER A 233 0.75 -18.98 4.88
N VAL A 234 2.00 -19.28 5.21
CA VAL A 234 2.99 -19.81 4.25
C VAL A 234 2.58 -21.19 3.75
N GLU A 235 1.95 -22.00 4.61
CA GLU A 235 1.43 -23.32 4.25
C GLU A 235 0.30 -23.21 3.21
N SER A 236 -0.67 -22.31 3.43
CA SER A 236 -1.74 -22.08 2.43
C SER A 236 -1.20 -21.55 1.10
N MET A 237 -0.10 -20.78 1.12
CA MET A 237 0.61 -20.39 -0.10
C MET A 237 1.20 -21.60 -0.81
N SER A 238 1.95 -22.45 -0.10
CA SER A 238 2.55 -23.65 -0.69
C SER A 238 1.51 -24.60 -1.30
N GLU A 239 0.32 -24.69 -0.71
CA GLU A 239 -0.75 -25.56 -1.21
C GLU A 239 -1.60 -24.96 -2.34
N GLY A 240 -1.62 -23.62 -2.44
CA GLY A 240 -2.49 -22.89 -3.36
C GLY A 240 -1.77 -22.30 -4.58
N ILE A 241 -0.44 -22.18 -4.54
CA ILE A 241 0.33 -21.52 -5.60
C ILE A 241 0.26 -22.26 -6.93
N ASP A 242 0.27 -23.60 -6.94
CA ASP A 242 0.18 -24.37 -8.18
C ASP A 242 -1.15 -24.11 -8.90
N ARG A 243 -2.27 -24.07 -8.16
CA ARG A 243 -3.59 -23.70 -8.70
C ARG A 243 -3.68 -22.26 -9.17
N LEU A 244 -2.93 -21.36 -8.55
CA LEU A 244 -2.86 -19.97 -8.99
C LEU A 244 -2.19 -19.89 -10.37
N LEU A 245 -1.15 -20.71 -10.59
CA LEU A 245 -0.40 -20.75 -11.84
C LEU A 245 -1.15 -21.49 -12.96
N GLU A 246 -2.01 -22.46 -12.64
CA GLU A 246 -2.87 -23.16 -13.61
C GLU A 246 -3.84 -22.24 -14.37
N VAL A 247 -4.15 -21.05 -13.84
CA VAL A 247 -5.01 -20.06 -14.51
C VAL A 247 -4.26 -19.34 -15.66
N TYR A 248 -2.95 -19.55 -15.78
CA TYR A 248 -2.09 -18.87 -16.75
C TYR A 248 -1.92 -19.63 -18.08
N GLU A 249 -2.59 -20.78 -18.27
CA GLU A 249 -2.63 -21.53 -19.54
C GLU A 249 -3.86 -21.18 -20.39
#